data_AF-A0A951QYY3-F1
#
_entry.id   AF-A0A951QYY3-F1
#
_cell.length_a   1.000
_cell.length_b   1.000
_cell.length_c   1.000
_cell.angle_alpha   90.00
_cell.angle_beta   90.00
_cell.angle_gamma   90.00
#
_symmetry.space_group_name_H-M   'P 1'
#
loop_
_entity.id
_entity.type
_entity.pdbx_description
1 polymer ?
#
loop_
_entity_poly.entity_id
_entity_poly.type
_entity_poly.pdbx_seq_one_letter_code
_entity_poly.pdbx_strand_id
1 'polypeptide(L)'
;MIRIGLIINPIAGMGGLVGLKGTDGEDILKKAIDLGSKPKASQKAKEALKELEPIKHDIKIVTGQGSMGENEARKLGFNVEVINVENSQNTTQRDTINISREMLNKDIKLLLFVGGDGTARDIYSGVKNNLITIGIPAGVKIHSPVYAINPKFGGSLALKFIKEEIKKVEEKEVLDLDEKMYRCGKVNTNLYGYLKVPVEKSFMQNKKAPTPLSEESSQKAIGLYLVDNMKEDIVYIIGPGTTTRALMDVLNLDNTLLGVDI
;
A
#
# COMPACT_ATOMS: atom_id res chain seq x y z
N MET A 1 -21.86 18.35 -8.02
CA MET A 1 -21.53 17.06 -7.37
C MET A 1 -20.06 16.78 -7.62
N ILE A 2 -19.26 16.59 -6.57
CA ILE A 2 -17.81 16.40 -6.66
C ILE A 2 -17.52 14.98 -7.15
N ARG A 3 -16.61 14.81 -8.10
CA ARG A 3 -16.25 13.48 -8.63
C ARG A 3 -14.96 13.00 -7.99
N ILE A 4 -14.94 11.75 -7.52
CA ILE A 4 -13.79 11.10 -6.88
C ILE A 4 -13.54 9.78 -7.60
N GLY A 5 -12.29 9.53 -7.97
CA GLY A 5 -11.88 8.23 -8.50
C GLY A 5 -11.68 7.21 -7.38
N LEU A 6 -12.08 5.97 -7.60
CA LEU A 6 -11.74 4.82 -6.77
C LEU A 6 -11.18 3.71 -7.66
N ILE A 7 -10.06 3.14 -7.27
CA ILE A 7 -9.50 1.94 -7.90
C ILE A 7 -9.08 0.96 -6.82
N ILE A 8 -9.71 -0.21 -6.78
CA ILE A 8 -9.32 -1.29 -5.88
C ILE A 8 -8.55 -2.33 -6.70
N ASN A 9 -7.33 -2.69 -6.27
CA ASN A 9 -6.69 -3.91 -6.74
C ASN A 9 -7.26 -5.10 -5.94
N PRO A 10 -8.13 -5.95 -6.52
CA PRO A 10 -8.86 -6.97 -5.75
C PRO A 10 -7.95 -8.01 -5.11
N ILE A 11 -6.78 -8.25 -5.70
CA ILE A 11 -5.83 -9.26 -5.24
C ILE A 11 -4.78 -8.71 -4.26
N ALA A 12 -4.80 -7.41 -3.98
CA ALA A 12 -3.81 -6.81 -3.09
C ALA A 12 -3.95 -7.29 -1.64
N GLY A 13 -2.80 -7.48 -1.00
CA GLY A 13 -2.70 -7.86 0.41
C GLY A 13 -2.70 -9.36 0.69
N MET A 14 -2.82 -10.23 -0.33
CA MET A 14 -2.87 -11.68 -0.10
C MET A 14 -1.49 -12.32 0.14
N GLY A 15 -0.44 -11.85 -0.52
CA GLY A 15 0.88 -12.49 -0.50
C GLY A 15 1.64 -12.29 0.81
N GLY A 16 1.52 -11.09 1.40
CA GLY A 16 2.22 -10.76 2.65
C GLY A 16 1.82 -11.63 3.84
N LEU A 17 0.59 -12.15 3.87
CA LEU A 17 0.04 -12.95 4.99
C LEU A 17 0.56 -14.39 5.01
N VAL A 18 0.93 -14.91 3.86
CA VAL A 18 1.36 -16.31 3.70
C VAL A 18 2.88 -16.40 3.48
N GLY A 19 3.62 -15.36 3.91
CA GLY A 19 5.07 -15.27 3.73
C GLY A 19 5.54 -15.12 2.28
N LEU A 20 4.61 -14.98 1.32
CA LEU A 20 4.95 -14.79 -0.08
C LEU A 20 5.43 -13.35 -0.30
N LYS A 21 6.45 -13.22 -1.15
CA LYS A 21 7.13 -11.95 -1.48
C LYS A 21 6.34 -11.19 -2.56
N GLY A 22 5.02 -11.00 -2.35
CA GLY A 22 4.11 -10.40 -3.33
C GLY A 22 2.97 -11.34 -3.76
N THR A 23 2.09 -10.84 -4.64
CA THR A 23 1.03 -11.62 -5.33
C THR A 23 1.18 -11.54 -6.85
N ASP A 24 2.31 -11.05 -7.34
CA ASP A 24 2.52 -10.77 -8.75
C ASP A 24 2.81 -12.08 -9.50
N GLY A 25 1.88 -12.47 -10.36
CA GLY A 25 1.91 -13.71 -11.14
C GLY A 25 0.82 -14.71 -10.72
N GLU A 26 0.19 -15.35 -11.71
CA GLU A 26 -0.94 -16.26 -11.51
C GLU A 26 -0.59 -17.43 -10.58
N ASP A 27 0.62 -17.99 -10.68
CA ASP A 27 1.08 -19.09 -9.84
C ASP A 27 1.20 -18.72 -8.35
N ILE A 28 1.63 -17.48 -8.07
CA ILE A 28 1.81 -16.97 -6.70
C ILE A 28 0.46 -16.63 -6.08
N LEU A 29 -0.44 -16.05 -6.88
CA LEU A 29 -1.82 -15.81 -6.50
C LEU A 29 -2.52 -17.13 -6.13
N LYS A 30 -2.39 -18.15 -6.98
CA LYS A 30 -2.96 -19.49 -6.72
C LYS A 30 -2.40 -20.08 -5.43
N LYS A 31 -1.08 -20.03 -5.25
CA LYS A 31 -0.42 -20.49 -4.02
C LYS A 31 -0.88 -19.72 -2.77
N ALA A 32 -1.15 -18.42 -2.87
CA ALA A 32 -1.67 -17.62 -1.75
C ALA A 32 -3.09 -18.03 -1.36
N ILE A 33 -3.93 -18.33 -2.35
CA ILE A 33 -5.30 -18.82 -2.15
C ILE A 33 -5.29 -20.21 -1.51
N ASP A 34 -4.43 -21.12 -2.02
CA ASP A 34 -4.27 -22.48 -1.49
C ASP A 34 -3.79 -22.47 -0.02
N LEU A 35 -3.01 -21.46 0.36
CA LEU A 35 -2.57 -21.22 1.74
C LEU A 35 -3.63 -20.48 2.61
N GLY A 36 -4.86 -20.30 2.12
CA GLY A 36 -5.99 -19.75 2.86
C GLY A 36 -6.05 -18.22 2.92
N SER A 37 -5.24 -17.52 2.10
CA SER A 37 -5.26 -16.05 2.07
C SER A 37 -6.56 -15.51 1.47
N LYS A 38 -7.17 -14.53 2.15
CA LYS A 38 -8.38 -13.84 1.70
C LYS A 38 -8.06 -12.42 1.26
N PRO A 39 -8.68 -11.91 0.18
CA PRO A 39 -8.46 -10.55 -0.28
C PRO A 39 -8.92 -9.53 0.77
N LYS A 40 -8.01 -8.65 1.19
CA LYS A 40 -8.28 -7.59 2.19
C LYS A 40 -8.62 -6.25 1.55
N ALA A 41 -8.27 -6.05 0.29
CA ALA A 41 -8.43 -4.77 -0.41
C ALA A 41 -9.87 -4.24 -0.35
N SER A 42 -10.88 -5.08 -0.61
CA SER A 42 -12.30 -4.70 -0.50
C SER A 42 -12.69 -4.20 0.89
N GLN A 43 -12.21 -4.84 1.95
CA GLN A 43 -12.53 -4.40 3.31
C GLN A 43 -11.82 -3.09 3.66
N LYS A 44 -10.56 -2.95 3.24
CA LYS A 44 -9.77 -1.72 3.42
C LYS A 44 -10.38 -0.55 2.65
N ALA A 45 -10.89 -0.78 1.44
CA ALA A 45 -11.64 0.22 0.70
C ALA A 45 -12.90 0.67 1.43
N LYS A 46 -13.68 -0.28 1.98
CA LYS A 46 -14.88 0.05 2.77
C LYS A 46 -14.55 0.87 4.01
N GLU A 47 -13.49 0.51 4.75
CA GLU A 47 -13.01 1.27 5.91
C GLU A 47 -12.71 2.73 5.53
N ALA A 48 -12.04 2.97 4.40
CA ALA A 48 -11.77 4.33 3.92
C ALA A 48 -13.03 5.06 3.43
N LEU A 49 -13.90 4.39 2.66
CA LEU A 49 -15.12 4.98 2.10
C LEU A 49 -16.14 5.39 3.17
N LYS A 50 -16.19 4.67 4.31
CA LYS A 50 -17.08 5.04 5.44
C LYS A 50 -16.79 6.45 5.97
N GLU A 51 -15.54 6.89 5.94
CA GLU A 51 -15.19 8.25 6.35
C GLU A 51 -15.77 9.33 5.41
N LEU A 52 -16.19 8.96 4.20
CA LEU A 52 -16.85 9.86 3.24
C LEU A 52 -18.38 9.88 3.37
N GLU A 53 -18.98 9.07 4.25
CA GLU A 53 -20.43 9.06 4.48
C GLU A 53 -21.04 10.44 4.76
N PRO A 54 -20.40 11.36 5.52
CA PRO A 54 -20.95 12.69 5.79
C PRO A 54 -21.19 13.55 4.54
N ILE A 55 -20.54 13.25 3.41
CA ILE A 55 -20.66 13.98 2.13
C ILE A 55 -21.18 13.08 1.00
N LYS A 56 -21.75 11.91 1.34
CA LYS A 56 -22.15 10.87 0.40
C LYS A 56 -23.06 11.35 -0.73
N HIS A 57 -23.96 12.28 -0.44
CA HIS A 57 -24.92 12.83 -1.41
C HIS A 57 -24.31 13.91 -2.31
N ASP A 58 -23.16 14.47 -1.92
CA ASP A 58 -22.46 15.52 -2.66
C ASP A 58 -21.41 14.96 -3.62
N ILE A 59 -21.12 13.66 -3.55
CA ILE A 59 -20.05 13.00 -4.30
C ILE A 59 -20.56 11.96 -5.29
N LYS A 60 -19.87 11.87 -6.44
CA LYS A 60 -19.94 10.75 -7.38
C LYS A 60 -18.64 9.98 -7.34
N ILE A 61 -18.71 8.68 -7.10
CA ILE A 61 -17.55 7.79 -7.23
C ILE A 61 -17.46 7.33 -8.68
N VAL A 62 -16.32 7.59 -9.32
CA VAL A 62 -15.96 7.00 -10.62
C VAL A 62 -15.04 5.81 -10.30
N THR A 63 -15.36 4.61 -10.77
CA THR A 63 -14.61 3.40 -10.38
C THR A 63 -14.60 2.34 -11.47
N GLY A 64 -13.65 1.41 -11.39
CA GLY A 64 -13.67 0.19 -12.22
C GLY A 64 -14.81 -0.75 -11.85
N GLN A 65 -15.28 -1.50 -12.86
CA GLN A 65 -16.37 -2.47 -12.76
C GLN A 65 -16.10 -3.60 -11.74
N GLY A 66 -17.16 -4.07 -11.10
CA GLY A 66 -17.14 -5.21 -10.19
C GLY A 66 -16.24 -5.02 -8.96
N SER A 67 -15.27 -5.92 -8.79
CA SER A 67 -14.36 -5.96 -7.64
C SER A 67 -13.32 -4.82 -7.62
N MET A 68 -13.19 -4.07 -8.71
CA MET A 68 -12.27 -2.93 -8.80
C MET A 68 -12.81 -1.64 -8.15
N GLY A 69 -13.97 -1.72 -7.48
CA GLY A 69 -14.50 -0.69 -6.58
C GLY A 69 -16.00 -0.45 -6.72
N GLU A 70 -16.63 -0.88 -7.81
CA GLU A 70 -18.07 -0.78 -8.00
C GLU A 70 -18.84 -1.45 -6.86
N ASN A 71 -18.50 -2.70 -6.55
CA ASN A 71 -19.21 -3.52 -5.57
C ASN A 71 -19.21 -2.84 -4.18
N GLU A 72 -18.06 -2.35 -3.75
CA GLU A 72 -17.84 -1.73 -2.45
C GLU A 72 -18.56 -0.38 -2.36
N ALA A 73 -18.42 0.46 -3.38
CA ALA A 73 -19.04 1.77 -3.43
C ALA A 73 -20.57 1.69 -3.46
N ARG A 74 -21.13 0.78 -4.28
CA ARG A 74 -22.59 0.55 -4.34
C ARG A 74 -23.13 -0.05 -3.05
N LYS A 75 -22.42 -1.00 -2.43
CA LYS A 75 -22.83 -1.59 -1.14
C LYS A 75 -22.92 -0.56 -0.02
N LEU A 76 -22.07 0.47 -0.04
CA LEU A 76 -22.15 1.60 0.89
C LEU A 76 -23.17 2.67 0.45
N GLY A 77 -23.81 2.50 -0.70
CA GLY A 77 -24.88 3.36 -1.22
C GLY A 77 -24.42 4.65 -1.88
N PHE A 78 -23.15 4.77 -2.29
CA PHE A 78 -22.68 5.93 -3.04
C PHE A 78 -23.27 5.97 -4.45
N ASN A 79 -23.34 7.16 -5.05
CA ASN A 79 -23.61 7.29 -6.48
C ASN A 79 -22.35 6.90 -7.27
N VAL A 80 -22.47 5.94 -8.20
CA VAL A 80 -21.33 5.33 -8.88
C VAL A 80 -21.45 5.47 -10.40
N GLU A 81 -20.40 5.97 -11.03
CA GLU A 81 -20.11 5.84 -12.45
C GLU A 81 -19.07 4.74 -12.67
N VAL A 82 -19.38 3.79 -13.54
CA VAL A 82 -18.53 2.61 -13.75
C VAL A 82 -17.74 2.76 -15.05
N ILE A 83 -16.44 2.45 -14.95
CA ILE A 83 -15.54 2.23 -16.08
C ILE A 83 -15.51 0.73 -16.32
N ASN A 84 -15.95 0.30 -17.51
CA ASN A 84 -16.01 -1.11 -17.86
C ASN A 84 -14.60 -1.68 -18.07
N VAL A 85 -14.43 -2.96 -17.75
CA VAL A 85 -13.20 -3.70 -18.02
C VAL A 85 -13.52 -4.88 -18.93
N GLU A 86 -12.55 -5.33 -19.73
CA GLU A 86 -12.77 -6.42 -20.69
C GLU A 86 -13.15 -7.74 -19.99
N ASN A 87 -12.53 -8.02 -18.84
CA ASN A 87 -12.82 -9.20 -18.03
C ASN A 87 -12.95 -8.86 -16.54
N SER A 88 -14.17 -8.62 -16.08
CA SER A 88 -14.43 -8.24 -14.69
C SER A 88 -14.26 -9.38 -13.68
N GLN A 89 -14.08 -10.63 -14.13
CA GLN A 89 -13.88 -11.79 -13.26
C GLN A 89 -12.39 -12.00 -12.94
N ASN A 90 -11.51 -11.79 -13.91
CA ASN A 90 -10.07 -11.97 -13.79
C ASN A 90 -9.33 -10.68 -14.16
N THR A 91 -9.36 -9.72 -13.25
CA THR A 91 -8.72 -8.42 -13.44
C THR A 91 -7.21 -8.52 -13.28
N THR A 92 -6.49 -7.71 -14.03
CA THR A 92 -5.02 -7.67 -14.10
C THR A 92 -4.48 -6.28 -13.80
N GLN A 93 -3.15 -6.18 -13.72
CA GLN A 93 -2.44 -4.90 -13.72
C GLN A 93 -2.84 -3.99 -14.90
N ARG A 94 -3.12 -4.57 -16.09
CA ARG A 94 -3.51 -3.78 -17.27
C ARG A 94 -4.84 -3.07 -17.05
N ASP A 95 -5.78 -3.72 -16.38
CA ASP A 95 -7.08 -3.12 -16.05
C ASP A 95 -6.90 -1.93 -15.10
N THR A 96 -6.03 -2.06 -14.09
CA THR A 96 -5.67 -0.95 -13.18
C THR A 96 -5.12 0.24 -13.96
N ILE A 97 -4.21 0.01 -14.91
CA ILE A 97 -3.61 1.05 -15.74
C ILE A 97 -4.66 1.69 -16.67
N ASN A 98 -5.51 0.89 -17.31
CA ASN A 98 -6.52 1.37 -18.25
C ASN A 98 -7.59 2.21 -17.54
N ILE A 99 -8.10 1.74 -16.40
CA ILE A 99 -9.03 2.52 -15.56
C ILE A 99 -8.37 3.83 -15.14
N SER A 100 -7.10 3.77 -14.69
CA SER A 100 -6.35 4.96 -14.30
C SER A 100 -6.22 5.98 -15.43
N ARG A 101 -6.01 5.55 -16.68
CA ARG A 101 -5.99 6.44 -17.85
C ARG A 101 -7.36 7.05 -18.13
N GLU A 102 -8.41 6.26 -18.04
CA GLU A 102 -9.77 6.76 -18.23
C GLU A 102 -10.14 7.82 -17.18
N MET A 103 -9.68 7.68 -15.93
CA MET A 103 -9.91 8.67 -14.87
C MET A 103 -9.43 10.08 -15.22
N LEU A 104 -8.40 10.22 -16.08
CA LEU A 104 -7.91 11.53 -16.53
C LEU A 104 -8.99 12.34 -17.26
N ASN A 105 -9.94 11.66 -17.91
CA ASN A 105 -11.00 12.29 -18.69
C ASN A 105 -12.33 12.39 -17.90
N LYS A 106 -12.32 12.10 -16.60
CA LYS A 106 -13.51 12.00 -15.76
C LYS A 106 -13.69 13.16 -14.78
N ASP A 107 -12.86 14.20 -14.91
CA ASP A 107 -12.91 15.43 -14.09
C ASP A 107 -13.00 15.13 -12.58
N ILE A 108 -12.13 14.22 -12.11
CA ILE A 108 -12.10 13.83 -10.70
C ILE A 108 -11.20 14.77 -9.89
N LYS A 109 -11.65 15.18 -8.71
CA LYS A 109 -10.88 16.04 -7.78
C LYS A 109 -9.74 15.28 -7.10
N LEU A 110 -9.93 13.97 -6.90
CA LEU A 110 -9.04 13.09 -6.14
C LEU A 110 -9.22 11.65 -6.62
N LEU A 111 -8.13 10.89 -6.68
CA LEU A 111 -8.13 9.44 -6.92
C LEU A 111 -7.71 8.68 -5.65
N LEU A 112 -8.62 7.88 -5.12
CA LEU A 112 -8.32 6.88 -4.09
C LEU A 112 -7.94 5.57 -4.76
N PHE A 113 -6.82 4.98 -4.36
CA PHE A 113 -6.44 3.65 -4.84
C PHE A 113 -6.09 2.72 -3.67
N VAL A 114 -6.52 1.46 -3.76
CA VAL A 114 -6.38 0.47 -2.69
C VAL A 114 -5.47 -0.65 -3.15
N GLY A 115 -4.31 -0.80 -2.51
CA GLY A 115 -3.29 -1.73 -2.98
C GLY A 115 -2.00 -1.73 -2.18
N GLY A 116 -0.93 -2.25 -2.79
CA GLY A 116 0.46 -2.11 -2.33
C GLY A 116 1.34 -1.46 -3.42
N ASP A 117 2.65 -1.39 -3.22
CA ASP A 117 3.57 -0.62 -4.10
C ASP A 117 3.43 -0.93 -5.60
N GLY A 118 3.24 -2.20 -5.99
CA GLY A 118 2.96 -2.56 -7.38
C GLY A 118 1.69 -1.88 -7.94
N THR A 119 0.66 -1.69 -7.11
CA THR A 119 -0.53 -0.90 -7.48
C THR A 119 -0.21 0.59 -7.62
N ALA A 120 0.61 1.17 -6.73
CA ALA A 120 1.05 2.56 -6.89
C ALA A 120 1.83 2.78 -8.20
N ARG A 121 2.66 1.82 -8.59
CA ARG A 121 3.35 1.78 -9.90
C ARG A 121 2.37 1.76 -11.06
N ASP A 122 1.30 0.99 -10.95
CA ASP A 122 0.26 0.88 -11.98
C ASP A 122 -0.55 2.17 -12.12
N ILE A 123 -0.93 2.77 -10.99
CA ILE A 123 -1.57 4.08 -10.95
C ILE A 123 -0.67 5.10 -11.64
N TYR A 124 0.61 5.22 -11.25
CA TYR A 124 1.54 6.15 -11.89
C TYR A 124 1.70 5.88 -13.39
N SER A 125 1.71 4.61 -13.82
CA SER A 125 1.78 4.26 -15.25
C SER A 125 0.57 4.75 -16.04
N GLY A 126 -0.60 4.84 -15.39
CA GLY A 126 -1.83 5.36 -15.99
C GLY A 126 -1.94 6.89 -15.92
N VAL A 127 -1.73 7.50 -14.75
CA VAL A 127 -2.04 8.93 -14.52
C VAL A 127 -0.81 9.85 -14.53
N LYS A 128 0.40 9.31 -14.41
CA LYS A 128 1.63 10.07 -14.16
C LYS A 128 1.43 11.02 -12.97
N ASN A 129 1.72 12.31 -13.11
CA ASN A 129 1.53 13.34 -12.08
C ASN A 129 0.32 14.26 -12.35
N ASN A 130 -0.64 13.80 -13.17
CA ASN A 130 -1.77 14.62 -13.60
C ASN A 130 -2.94 14.64 -12.61
N LEU A 131 -3.01 13.69 -11.67
CA LEU A 131 -4.07 13.61 -10.67
C LEU A 131 -3.51 13.71 -9.26
N ILE A 132 -4.33 14.22 -8.36
CA ILE A 132 -4.11 14.12 -6.92
C ILE A 132 -4.59 12.75 -6.49
N THR A 133 -3.76 12.04 -5.72
CA THR A 133 -3.98 10.64 -5.36
C THR A 133 -3.79 10.43 -3.86
N ILE A 134 -4.49 9.45 -3.28
CA ILE A 134 -4.21 8.93 -1.94
C ILE A 134 -4.20 7.40 -2.03
N GLY A 135 -3.08 6.80 -1.61
CA GLY A 135 -2.98 5.36 -1.47
C GLY A 135 -3.62 4.87 -0.16
N ILE A 136 -4.46 3.85 -0.25
CA ILE A 136 -5.05 3.11 0.86
C ILE A 136 -4.32 1.77 1.01
N PRO A 137 -3.64 1.53 2.13
CA PRO A 137 -2.82 0.34 2.29
C PRO A 137 -3.68 -0.93 2.42
N ALA A 138 -3.51 -1.88 1.48
CA ALA A 138 -4.17 -3.18 1.52
C ALA A 138 -3.34 -4.27 2.24
N GLY A 139 -2.03 -4.03 2.41
CA GLY A 139 -1.08 -4.95 3.02
C GLY A 139 -0.03 -4.21 3.87
N VAL A 140 0.94 -4.97 4.39
CA VAL A 140 1.95 -4.46 5.35
C VAL A 140 3.32 -4.16 4.72
N LYS A 141 3.52 -4.47 3.43
CA LYS A 141 4.78 -4.27 2.69
C LYS A 141 4.64 -3.08 1.75
N ILE A 142 4.47 -1.90 2.32
CA ILE A 142 4.29 -0.65 1.56
C ILE A 142 5.42 0.31 1.93
N HIS A 143 6.17 0.71 0.91
CA HIS A 143 7.37 1.54 1.00
C HIS A 143 7.15 2.92 0.38
N SER A 144 6.25 3.03 -0.61
CA SER A 144 5.96 4.32 -1.25
C SER A 144 5.29 5.28 -0.26
N PRO A 145 5.82 6.49 -0.05
CA PRO A 145 5.21 7.51 0.82
C PRO A 145 3.92 8.15 0.25
N VAL A 146 3.27 7.50 -0.72
CA VAL A 146 2.00 7.90 -1.33
C VAL A 146 0.78 7.36 -0.57
N TYR A 147 1.02 6.49 0.41
CA TYR A 147 -0.03 5.85 1.21
C TYR A 147 -0.30 6.57 2.52
N ALA A 148 -1.58 6.57 2.92
CA ALA A 148 -1.98 6.92 4.26
C ALA A 148 -1.53 5.86 5.28
N ILE A 149 -1.41 6.24 6.55
CA ILE A 149 -0.98 5.34 7.64
C ILE A 149 -1.86 4.09 7.73
N ASN A 150 -3.17 4.24 7.53
CA ASN A 150 -4.14 3.16 7.48
C ASN A 150 -5.37 3.62 6.67
N PRO A 151 -6.32 2.71 6.36
CA PRO A 151 -7.47 3.06 5.53
C PRO A 151 -8.37 4.13 6.12
N LYS A 152 -8.58 4.10 7.45
CA LYS A 152 -9.38 5.11 8.14
C LYS A 152 -8.78 6.50 7.91
N PHE A 153 -7.48 6.66 8.17
CA PHE A 153 -6.80 7.93 7.93
C PHE A 153 -6.76 8.32 6.46
N GLY A 154 -6.68 7.37 5.53
CA GLY A 154 -6.79 7.67 4.10
C GLY A 154 -8.18 8.22 3.72
N GLY A 155 -9.25 7.67 4.29
CA GLY A 155 -10.61 8.18 4.17
C GLY A 155 -10.78 9.56 4.79
N SER A 156 -10.30 9.76 6.02
CA SER A 156 -10.36 11.06 6.69
C SER A 156 -9.55 12.14 5.95
N LEU A 157 -8.37 11.78 5.40
CA LEU A 157 -7.55 12.66 4.58
C LEU A 157 -8.29 13.06 3.29
N ALA A 158 -8.96 12.11 2.65
CA ALA A 158 -9.78 12.36 1.48
C ALA A 158 -10.93 13.33 1.80
N LEU A 159 -11.65 13.09 2.91
CA LEU A 159 -12.75 13.95 3.36
C LEU A 159 -12.27 15.40 3.56
N LYS A 160 -11.19 15.58 4.33
CA LYS A 160 -10.60 16.90 4.61
C LYS A 160 -10.13 17.60 3.34
N PHE A 161 -9.52 16.86 2.42
CA PHE A 161 -9.10 17.41 1.14
C PHE A 161 -10.30 17.86 0.27
N ILE A 162 -11.37 17.06 0.22
CA ILE A 162 -12.59 17.39 -0.53
C ILE A 162 -13.26 18.65 0.04
N LYS A 163 -13.30 18.77 1.37
CA LYS A 163 -13.78 19.94 2.12
C LYS A 163 -12.83 21.15 2.08
N GLU A 164 -11.69 21.03 1.42
CA GLU A 164 -10.68 22.08 1.28
C GLU A 164 -10.03 22.55 2.60
N GLU A 165 -10.12 21.72 3.64
CA GLU A 165 -9.43 21.91 4.92
C GLU A 165 -7.92 21.67 4.77
N ILE A 166 -7.53 20.85 3.80
CA ILE A 166 -6.14 20.61 3.41
C ILE A 166 -5.95 21.11 1.98
N LYS A 167 -5.04 22.06 1.81
CA LYS A 167 -4.69 22.61 0.49
C LYS A 167 -3.29 22.22 0.03
N LYS A 168 -2.46 21.74 0.95
CA LYS A 168 -1.07 21.39 0.64
C LYS A 168 -1.03 20.04 -0.09
N VAL A 169 -0.47 20.05 -1.29
CA VAL A 169 -0.20 18.87 -2.11
C VAL A 169 1.30 18.80 -2.34
N GLU A 170 1.88 17.62 -2.20
CA GLU A 170 3.30 17.36 -2.45
C GLU A 170 3.46 16.21 -3.44
N GLU A 171 4.55 16.22 -4.19
CA GLU A 171 4.96 15.06 -4.97
C GLU A 171 5.67 14.06 -4.06
N LYS A 172 5.25 12.80 -4.11
CA LYS A 172 5.77 11.69 -3.31
C LYS A 172 6.25 10.57 -4.22
N GLU A 173 7.38 9.98 -3.84
CA GLU A 173 8.04 8.90 -4.59
C GLU A 173 7.12 7.67 -4.67
N VAL A 174 7.04 7.09 -5.87
CA VAL A 174 6.54 5.74 -6.07
C VAL A 174 7.75 4.83 -6.15
N LEU A 175 7.90 4.00 -5.12
CA LEU A 175 9.01 3.08 -4.93
C LEU A 175 8.53 1.67 -5.16
N ASP A 176 9.29 0.88 -5.88
CA ASP A 176 9.01 -0.54 -6.01
C ASP A 176 10.24 -1.37 -5.64
N LEU A 177 10.00 -2.47 -4.96
CA LEU A 177 11.03 -3.43 -4.61
C LEU A 177 11.24 -4.32 -5.83
N ASP A 178 12.49 -4.46 -6.27
CA ASP A 178 12.82 -5.52 -7.22
C ASP A 178 12.60 -6.88 -6.54
N GLU A 179 11.43 -7.48 -6.77
CA GLU A 179 11.03 -8.73 -6.14
C GLU A 179 12.00 -9.88 -6.46
N LYS A 180 12.71 -9.85 -7.60
CA LYS A 180 13.72 -10.87 -7.95
C LYS A 180 14.94 -10.73 -7.06
N MET A 181 15.44 -9.51 -6.87
CA MET A 181 16.55 -9.23 -5.96
C MET A 181 16.15 -9.44 -4.49
N TYR A 182 14.90 -9.10 -4.14
CA TYR A 182 14.34 -9.35 -2.81
C TYR A 182 14.18 -10.85 -2.54
N ARG A 183 13.88 -11.68 -3.55
CA ARG A 183 13.91 -13.15 -3.42
C ARG A 183 15.30 -13.65 -3.03
N CYS A 184 16.35 -13.05 -3.57
CA CYS A 184 17.75 -13.32 -3.26
C CYS A 184 18.30 -12.60 -2.01
N GLY A 185 17.46 -11.89 -1.24
CA GLY A 185 17.87 -11.26 0.03
C GLY A 185 18.52 -9.87 -0.11
N LYS A 186 18.50 -9.26 -1.30
CA LYS A 186 18.95 -7.88 -1.52
C LYS A 186 17.76 -6.94 -1.62
N VAL A 187 17.70 -5.92 -0.78
CA VAL A 187 16.69 -4.85 -0.85
C VAL A 187 17.19 -3.80 -1.83
N ASN A 188 16.61 -3.76 -3.03
CA ASN A 188 16.85 -2.67 -3.98
C ASN A 188 15.52 -2.00 -4.30
N THR A 189 15.33 -0.77 -3.83
CA THR A 189 14.15 0.04 -4.11
C THR A 189 14.42 0.93 -5.32
N ASN A 190 13.73 0.68 -6.42
CA ASN A 190 13.85 1.51 -7.62
C ASN A 190 12.81 2.64 -7.56
N LEU A 191 13.24 3.87 -7.87
CA LEU A 191 12.35 5.00 -8.06
C LEU A 191 11.65 4.87 -9.42
N TYR A 192 10.32 4.73 -9.41
CA TYR A 192 9.53 4.59 -10.62
C TYR A 192 8.95 5.93 -11.10
N GLY A 193 8.68 6.85 -10.16
CA GLY A 193 8.14 8.16 -10.47
C GLY A 193 7.57 8.86 -9.24
N TYR A 194 6.66 9.81 -9.49
CA TYR A 194 6.06 10.64 -8.45
C TYR A 194 4.55 10.77 -8.64
N LEU A 195 3.81 10.71 -7.54
CA LEU A 195 2.38 11.02 -7.48
C LEU A 195 2.15 12.27 -6.62
N LYS A 196 1.14 13.06 -6.98
CA LYS A 196 0.70 14.20 -6.16
C LYS A 196 -0.22 13.68 -5.05
N VAL A 197 0.08 14.05 -3.81
CA VAL A 197 -0.64 13.55 -2.63
C VAL A 197 -0.93 14.72 -1.68
N PRO A 198 -2.16 14.85 -1.14
CA PRO A 198 -2.45 15.84 -0.12
C PRO A 198 -1.72 15.47 1.17
N VAL A 199 -1.09 16.46 1.81
CA VAL A 199 -0.22 16.19 2.97
C VAL A 199 -0.79 16.84 4.22
N GLU A 200 -1.17 15.97 5.17
CA GLU A 200 -1.32 16.30 6.59
C GLU A 200 -0.39 15.38 7.37
N LYS A 201 0.58 15.95 8.11
CA LYS A 201 1.68 15.18 8.75
C LYS A 201 1.20 14.07 9.68
N SER A 202 -0.01 14.16 10.23
CA SER A 202 -0.64 13.19 11.13
C SER A 202 -1.28 11.99 10.42
N PHE A 203 -1.49 12.03 9.10
CA PHE A 203 -2.22 11.00 8.35
C PHE A 203 -1.42 10.28 7.26
N MET A 204 -0.23 10.80 6.95
CA MET A 204 0.65 10.25 5.93
C MET A 204 1.69 9.33 6.55
N GLN A 205 1.99 8.23 5.86
CA GLN A 205 3.09 7.36 6.27
C GLN A 205 4.41 8.13 6.10
N ASN A 206 5.12 8.35 7.22
CA ASN A 206 6.48 8.90 7.16
C ASN A 206 7.38 7.94 6.37
N LYS A 207 8.32 8.50 5.60
CA LYS A 207 9.47 7.73 5.11
C LYS A 207 10.09 7.06 6.35
N LYS A 208 10.29 5.74 6.31
CA LYS A 208 11.16 5.11 7.31
C LYS A 208 12.48 5.91 7.31
N ALA A 209 12.98 6.23 8.50
CA ALA A 209 14.03 7.22 8.76
C ALA A 209 15.17 7.22 7.70
N PRO A 210 15.81 8.39 7.45
CA PRO A 210 16.85 8.51 6.44
C PRO A 210 18.00 7.51 6.66
N THR A 211 18.63 7.13 5.55
CA THR A 211 19.77 6.21 5.50
C THR A 211 20.88 6.67 6.46
N PRO A 212 21.26 5.85 7.44
CA PRO A 212 22.48 6.04 8.22
C PRO A 212 23.70 5.73 7.35
N LEU A 213 24.92 5.98 7.84
CA LEU A 213 26.20 5.78 7.12
C LEU A 213 26.31 4.44 6.35
N SER A 214 25.55 3.42 6.76
CA SER A 214 24.93 2.39 5.91
C SER A 214 23.72 1.80 6.64
N GLU A 215 22.78 1.15 5.94
CA GLU A 215 21.67 0.41 6.59
C GLU A 215 22.22 -0.62 7.60
N GLU A 216 23.30 -1.28 7.24
CA GLU A 216 24.05 -2.23 8.08
C GLU A 216 24.62 -1.57 9.35
N SER A 217 25.16 -0.35 9.24
CA SER A 217 25.74 0.37 10.40
C SER A 217 24.70 0.70 11.46
N SER A 218 23.49 1.10 11.08
CA SER A 218 22.44 1.34 12.06
C SER A 218 21.81 0.08 12.61
N GLN A 219 21.63 -0.94 11.78
CA GLN A 219 21.17 -2.23 12.27
C GLN A 219 22.14 -2.78 13.31
N LYS A 220 23.45 -2.62 13.10
CA LYS A 220 24.50 -2.97 14.06
C LYS A 220 24.46 -2.13 15.32
N ALA A 221 24.28 -0.81 15.21
CA ALA A 221 24.15 0.08 16.38
C ALA A 221 22.92 -0.25 17.24
N ILE A 222 21.78 -0.54 16.59
CA ILE A 222 20.56 -1.02 17.27
C ILE A 222 20.81 -2.37 17.93
N GLY A 223 21.48 -3.29 17.25
CA GLY A 223 21.87 -4.60 17.78
C GLY A 223 22.69 -4.46 19.06
N LEU A 224 23.78 -3.68 19.03
CA LEU A 224 24.62 -3.41 20.20
C LEU A 224 23.82 -2.84 21.37
N TYR A 225 23.00 -1.82 21.12
CA TYR A 225 22.15 -1.23 22.16
C TYR A 225 21.19 -2.25 22.78
N LEU A 226 20.58 -3.12 21.97
CA LEU A 226 19.67 -4.14 22.47
C LEU A 226 20.39 -5.18 23.31
N VAL A 227 21.56 -5.66 22.87
CA VAL A 227 22.40 -6.59 23.63
C VAL A 227 22.80 -6.00 24.98
N ASP A 228 23.21 -4.72 25.01
CA ASP A 228 23.58 -4.02 26.25
C ASP A 228 22.41 -3.90 27.24
N ASN A 229 21.17 -4.02 26.77
CA ASN A 229 19.95 -3.89 27.58
C ASN A 229 19.20 -5.22 27.77
N MET A 230 19.73 -6.33 27.25
CA MET A 230 19.19 -7.67 27.51
C MET A 230 19.45 -8.05 28.96
N LYS A 231 18.48 -8.74 29.56
CA LYS A 231 18.53 -9.20 30.95
C LYS A 231 18.78 -10.69 30.98
N GLU A 232 19.58 -11.12 31.94
CA GLU A 232 19.75 -12.52 32.27
C GLU A 232 18.39 -13.15 32.65
N ASP A 233 18.26 -14.46 32.41
CA ASP A 233 17.08 -15.27 32.69
C ASP A 233 15.77 -14.83 32.00
N ILE A 234 15.87 -14.08 30.89
CA ILE A 234 14.72 -13.76 30.02
C ILE A 234 14.85 -14.51 28.69
N VAL A 235 13.76 -15.16 28.28
CA VAL A 235 13.62 -15.74 26.94
C VAL A 235 13.20 -14.63 25.97
N TYR A 236 14.00 -14.41 24.93
CA TYR A 236 13.73 -13.42 23.90
C TYR A 236 13.25 -14.11 22.63
N ILE A 237 12.14 -13.63 22.06
CA ILE A 237 11.62 -14.13 20.79
C ILE A 237 12.01 -13.15 19.70
N ILE A 238 12.89 -13.57 18.79
CA ILE A 238 13.44 -12.73 17.74
C ILE A 238 12.72 -13.03 16.42
N GLY A 239 12.01 -12.03 15.90
CA GLY A 239 11.24 -12.16 14.67
C GLY A 239 12.09 -12.09 13.39
N PRO A 240 11.49 -12.35 12.22
CA PRO A 240 12.19 -12.33 10.94
C PRO A 240 12.56 -10.91 10.51
N GLY A 241 13.70 -10.74 9.85
CA GLY A 241 14.11 -9.46 9.25
C GLY A 241 15.61 -9.23 9.18
N THR A 242 16.02 -8.24 8.39
CA THR A 242 17.42 -7.81 8.29
C THR A 242 17.89 -7.08 9.55
N THR A 243 17.01 -6.32 10.21
CA THR A 243 17.30 -5.67 11.49
C THR A 243 17.54 -6.67 12.62
N THR A 244 16.71 -7.72 12.70
CA THR A 244 16.87 -8.77 13.71
C THR A 244 18.05 -9.68 13.40
N ARG A 245 18.39 -9.88 12.12
CA ARG A 245 19.66 -10.50 11.73
C ARG A 245 20.87 -9.76 12.31
N ALA A 246 20.93 -8.45 12.18
CA ALA A 246 22.06 -7.71 12.74
C ALA A 246 22.19 -7.85 14.26
N LEU A 247 21.07 -7.99 14.98
CA LEU A 247 21.08 -8.33 16.41
C LEU A 247 21.68 -9.73 16.65
N MET A 248 21.26 -10.73 15.87
CA MET A 248 21.78 -12.10 15.97
C MET A 248 23.27 -12.17 15.60
N ASP A 249 23.71 -11.39 14.63
CA ASP A 249 25.12 -11.25 14.24
C ASP A 249 25.96 -10.63 15.39
N VAL A 250 25.40 -9.66 16.13
CA VAL A 250 26.05 -9.11 17.33
C VAL A 250 26.11 -10.14 18.46
N LEU A 251 25.07 -10.96 18.61
CA LEU A 251 25.00 -12.06 19.58
C LEU A 251 25.85 -13.29 19.20
N ASN A 252 26.43 -13.32 18.00
CA ASN A 252 27.09 -14.50 17.43
C ASN A 252 26.20 -15.76 17.41
N LEU A 253 24.92 -15.59 17.06
CA LEU A 253 23.95 -16.68 16.96
C LEU A 253 23.50 -16.88 15.51
N ASP A 254 23.29 -18.14 15.13
CA ASP A 254 22.69 -18.48 13.85
C ASP A 254 21.26 -17.94 13.77
N ASN A 255 20.84 -17.54 12.56
CA ASN A 255 19.55 -16.88 12.39
C ASN A 255 18.87 -17.23 11.07
N THR A 256 17.55 -17.04 11.05
CA THR A 256 16.76 -17.18 9.83
C THR A 256 16.10 -15.87 9.42
N LEU A 257 16.25 -15.48 8.14
CA LEU A 257 15.65 -14.24 7.62
C LEU A 257 14.11 -14.25 7.62
N LEU A 258 13.51 -15.43 7.70
CA LEU A 258 12.08 -15.67 7.48
C LEU A 258 11.41 -16.40 8.65
N GLY A 259 12.18 -16.91 9.61
CA GLY A 259 11.67 -17.63 10.78
C GLY A 259 11.66 -16.76 12.03
N VAL A 260 11.24 -17.38 13.13
CA VAL A 260 11.29 -16.80 14.47
C VAL A 260 12.28 -17.64 15.26
N ASP A 261 13.28 -17.00 15.84
CA ASP A 261 14.34 -17.61 16.64
C ASP A 261 14.06 -17.35 18.14
N ILE A 262 14.40 -18.31 19.03
CA ILE A 262 14.17 -18.26 20.49
C ILE A 262 15.50 -18.45 21.22
#